data_AF-W4GIJ9-F1
#
_entry.id   AF-W4GIJ9-F1
#
_cell.length_a   1.000
_cell.length_b   1.000
_cell.length_c   1.000
_cell.angle_alpha   90.00
_cell.angle_beta   90.00
_cell.angle_gamma   90.00
#
_symmetry.space_group_name_H-M   'P 1'
#
loop_
_entity.id
_entity.type
_entity.pdbx_description
1 polymer ?
#
loop_
_entity_poly.entity_id
_entity_poly.type
_entity_poly.pdbx_seq_one_letter_code
_entity_poly.pdbx_strand_id
1 'polypeptide(L)'
;MGALGLPSNDSNDIHVLVAVRRRWLTCAMVGVGTIIHIDMRDHKTVLDLQKAISESPNIALHADCMALYVAKKGSKWLTVNDLKEVKSSGMATLTTAGGQLMKPRTALGTYNFPGEVAYYEEDGDVDDVHVLVVSVPPAREVASSVTISCVAIGVGTLFTLKVRDSVSVLGLKNAIHTRYQFPVYDLDLYLAQRSDGTWIKEDDPDGMVLKSGHLSGAIKPLMTPATMMNDATQVRALNLPDDDSNDIHVLVAVRKRFLTCAVVGVGTIFFVDMRDHKMVEDLQDDIRQSQKFAFPSTSLNLYVAKKDNTWLTIHDADVKLVKTGKIPSGIKAITTAGGQLMAPHSPLHSFNFPGEVVYVAGVDIDAIHLLVTVPKSHQKASNVAISCVVVGSGVSVAIVIDERDTVLDLKKAITERMEFPFPAFQLTLYVTKTNNSDWLQWSDRDAIELTCGEIPRGIKQLMSDVAKMDSESILSAFHFVDDEVPIGDDIHVLVDLPAHAKSGVHYDSMY
;
A
#
# COMPACT_ATOMS: atom_id res chain seq x y z
N MET A 1 -21.11 37.10 49.20
CA MET A 1 -20.74 36.29 50.38
C MET A 1 -21.51 34.99 50.27
N GLY A 2 -20.93 33.90 49.76
CA GLY A 2 -20.05 32.94 50.45
C GLY A 2 -20.76 31.57 50.31
N ALA A 3 -20.16 30.43 50.02
CA ALA A 3 -18.81 29.97 50.21
C ALA A 3 -18.53 28.84 49.21
N LEU A 4 -17.51 29.01 48.36
CA LEU A 4 -16.72 27.91 47.81
C LEU A 4 -15.31 28.47 47.72
N GLY A 5 -14.44 28.04 48.64
CA GLY A 5 -13.04 28.42 48.67
C GLY A 5 -12.32 27.79 47.48
N LEU A 6 -11.99 28.61 46.48
CA LEU A 6 -11.01 28.28 45.46
C LEU A 6 -9.80 29.19 45.67
N PRO A 7 -8.56 28.67 45.62
CA PRO A 7 -7.38 29.52 45.63
C PRO A 7 -7.33 30.34 44.34
N SER A 8 -7.12 31.64 44.50
CA SER A 8 -6.84 32.56 43.39
C SER A 8 -5.49 32.21 42.78
N ASN A 9 -5.46 31.88 41.50
CA ASN A 9 -4.31 32.19 40.68
C ASN A 9 -4.73 32.41 39.22
N ASP A 10 -4.16 33.46 38.65
CA ASP A 10 -4.51 34.08 37.40
C ASP A 10 -4.29 33.14 36.21
N SER A 11 -5.37 32.75 35.53
CA SER A 11 -5.34 32.41 34.11
C SER A 11 -6.75 32.52 33.53
N ASN A 12 -6.85 33.18 32.40
CA ASN A 12 -8.09 33.60 31.76
C ASN A 12 -8.70 32.49 30.89
N ASP A 13 -8.84 31.27 31.42
CA ASP A 13 -9.45 30.13 30.72
C ASP A 13 -10.55 29.48 31.57
N ILE A 14 -11.81 29.83 31.30
CA ILE A 14 -12.96 29.03 31.74
C ILE A 14 -13.02 27.80 30.81
N HIS A 15 -12.28 26.76 31.13
CA HIS A 15 -12.57 25.42 30.61
C HIS A 15 -13.83 24.90 31.31
N VAL A 16 -15.00 25.08 30.68
CA VAL A 16 -16.17 24.26 31.02
C VAL A 16 -15.85 22.84 30.57
N LEU A 17 -15.31 22.03 31.48
CA LEU A 17 -15.12 20.60 31.31
C LEU A 17 -16.51 19.94 31.26
N VAL A 18 -17.12 19.89 30.07
CA VAL A 18 -18.28 19.04 29.82
C VAL A 18 -17.76 17.61 29.80
N ALA A 19 -17.91 16.90 30.91
CA ALA A 19 -17.64 15.47 30.97
C ALA A 19 -18.59 14.74 29.98
N VAL A 20 -18.08 14.40 28.80
CA VAL A 20 -18.84 13.66 27.79
C VAL A 20 -18.82 12.18 28.15
N ARG A 21 -19.91 11.68 28.75
CA ARG A 21 -20.06 10.26 29.09
C ARG A 21 -20.13 9.41 27.82
N ARG A 22 -19.24 8.41 27.73
CA ARG A 22 -19.25 7.32 26.74
C ARG A 22 -19.76 6.04 27.39
N ARG A 23 -20.30 5.13 26.58
CA ARG A 23 -20.89 3.87 27.02
C ARG A 23 -20.50 2.74 26.09
N TRP A 24 -20.10 1.64 26.69
CA TRP A 24 -19.90 0.38 26.01
C TRP A 24 -21.21 -0.42 26.03
N LEU A 25 -21.84 -0.62 24.88
CA LEU A 25 -23.12 -1.32 24.76
C LEU A 25 -22.90 -2.70 24.15
N THR A 26 -23.31 -3.74 24.88
CA THR A 26 -23.41 -5.11 24.36
C THR A 26 -24.77 -5.28 23.69
N CYS A 27 -24.78 -5.43 22.37
CA CYS A 27 -25.97 -5.60 21.56
C CYS A 27 -26.06 -7.05 21.10
N ALA A 28 -27.19 -7.71 21.35
CA ALA A 28 -27.43 -9.08 20.90
C ALA A 28 -28.50 -9.13 19.82
N MET A 29 -28.20 -9.80 18.71
CA MET A 29 -29.13 -10.01 17.60
C MET A 29 -30.09 -11.15 17.90
N VAL A 30 -31.38 -10.83 18.00
CA VAL A 30 -32.41 -11.81 18.36
C VAL A 30 -32.65 -12.77 17.20
N GLY A 31 -32.56 -14.08 17.49
CA GLY A 31 -32.76 -15.17 16.52
C GLY A 31 -31.52 -15.61 15.75
N VAL A 32 -30.43 -14.82 15.77
CA VAL A 32 -29.15 -15.13 15.09
C VAL A 32 -28.05 -15.47 16.10
N GLY A 33 -28.13 -14.95 17.33
CA GLY A 33 -27.16 -15.23 18.40
C GLY A 33 -25.87 -14.43 18.30
N THR A 34 -25.73 -13.55 17.29
CA THR A 34 -24.58 -12.66 17.14
C THR A 34 -24.59 -11.57 18.22
N ILE A 35 -23.44 -11.39 18.87
CA ILE A 35 -23.21 -10.32 19.85
C ILE A 35 -22.18 -9.35 19.27
N ILE A 36 -22.45 -8.06 19.41
CA ILE A 36 -21.54 -6.99 19.03
C ILE A 36 -21.42 -5.97 20.15
N HIS A 37 -20.29 -5.28 20.18
CA HIS A 37 -20.01 -4.24 21.16
C HIS A 37 -19.89 -2.90 20.46
N ILE A 38 -20.56 -1.87 20.98
CA ILE A 38 -20.60 -0.54 20.38
C ILE A 38 -20.26 0.50 21.45
N ASP A 39 -19.21 1.29 21.22
CA ASP A 39 -18.91 2.48 22.01
C ASP A 39 -19.70 3.68 21.50
N MET A 40 -20.45 4.35 22.39
CA MET A 40 -21.26 5.50 22.03
C MET A 40 -21.46 6.50 23.16
N ARG A 41 -21.65 7.77 22.79
CA ARG A 41 -21.88 8.87 23.73
C ARG A 41 -23.36 8.97 24.14
N ASP A 42 -23.64 9.35 25.38
CA ASP A 42 -25.00 9.42 25.95
C ASP A 42 -25.99 10.30 25.19
N HIS A 43 -25.48 11.38 24.59
CA HIS A 43 -26.31 12.34 23.84
C HIS A 43 -26.71 11.82 22.46
N LYS A 44 -26.12 10.72 21.99
CA LYS A 44 -26.50 10.08 20.74
C LYS A 44 -27.88 9.47 20.87
N THR A 45 -28.60 9.41 19.76
CA THR A 45 -29.96 8.92 19.70
C THR A 45 -30.00 7.42 19.42
N VAL A 46 -31.17 6.81 19.61
CA VAL A 46 -31.42 5.42 19.21
C VAL A 46 -31.17 5.21 17.71
N LEU A 47 -31.46 6.21 16.86
CA LEU A 47 -31.13 6.19 15.42
C LEU A 47 -29.63 6.13 15.14
N ASP A 48 -28.83 6.90 15.88
CA ASP A 48 -27.36 6.84 15.78
C ASP A 48 -26.85 5.43 16.14
N LEU A 49 -27.51 4.78 17.12
CA LEU A 49 -27.18 3.41 17.51
C LEU A 49 -27.61 2.37 16.46
N GLN A 50 -28.80 2.49 15.89
CA GLN A 50 -29.22 1.61 14.77
C GLN A 50 -28.26 1.72 13.59
N LYS A 51 -27.79 2.94 13.28
CA LYS A 51 -26.78 3.17 12.24
C LYS A 51 -25.45 2.49 12.58
N ALA A 52 -24.91 2.70 13.78
CA ALA A 52 -23.66 2.07 14.22
C ALA A 52 -23.74 0.53 14.22
N ILE A 53 -24.89 -0.05 14.60
CA ILE A 53 -25.14 -1.50 14.51
C ILE A 53 -25.10 -1.95 13.04
N SER A 54 -25.75 -1.20 12.13
CA SER A 54 -25.82 -1.57 10.70
C SER A 54 -24.49 -1.45 9.95
N GLU A 55 -23.55 -0.63 10.45
CA GLU A 55 -22.21 -0.46 9.88
C GLU A 55 -21.18 -1.46 10.47
N SER A 56 -21.61 -2.31 11.42
CA SER A 56 -20.74 -3.32 12.03
C SER A 56 -20.47 -4.47 11.04
N PRO A 57 -19.21 -4.94 10.88
CA PRO A 57 -18.79 -5.84 9.80
C PRO A 57 -19.46 -7.23 9.81
N ASN A 58 -20.12 -7.60 10.91
CA ASN A 58 -20.79 -8.90 11.08
C ASN A 58 -22.33 -8.81 11.02
N ILE A 59 -22.90 -7.64 10.67
CA ILE A 59 -24.35 -7.41 10.65
C ILE A 59 -24.82 -7.05 9.24
N ALA A 60 -25.57 -7.96 8.61
CA ALA A 60 -26.21 -7.74 7.31
C ALA A 60 -27.68 -7.25 7.48
N LEU A 61 -27.91 -6.24 8.32
CA LEU A 61 -29.24 -5.71 8.61
C LEU A 61 -29.20 -4.16 8.58
N HIS A 62 -30.13 -3.54 7.86
CA HIS A 62 -30.22 -2.07 7.75
C HIS A 62 -30.84 -1.46 9.02
N ALA A 63 -30.43 -0.24 9.38
CA ALA A 63 -30.92 0.48 10.58
C ALA A 63 -32.45 0.52 10.69
N ASP A 64 -33.16 0.77 9.58
CA ASP A 64 -34.63 0.85 9.52
C ASP A 64 -35.35 -0.50 9.66
N CYS A 65 -34.61 -1.62 9.60
CA CYS A 65 -35.15 -2.97 9.75
C CYS A 65 -34.90 -3.53 11.15
N MET A 66 -34.57 -2.66 12.11
CA MET A 66 -34.26 -3.01 13.50
C MET A 66 -35.19 -2.29 14.46
N ALA A 67 -35.75 -3.02 15.43
CA ALA A 67 -36.30 -2.45 16.64
C ALA A 67 -35.35 -2.77 17.79
N LEU A 68 -34.98 -1.74 18.56
CA LEU A 68 -34.09 -1.89 19.70
C LEU A 68 -34.90 -1.93 20.99
N TYR A 69 -34.62 -2.90 21.85
CA TYR A 69 -35.24 -3.03 23.16
C TYR A 69 -34.15 -3.01 24.24
N VAL A 70 -34.46 -2.37 25.37
CA VAL A 70 -33.65 -2.47 26.58
C VAL A 70 -33.73 -3.91 27.09
N ALA A 71 -32.59 -4.56 27.23
CA ALA A 71 -32.48 -5.97 27.60
C ALA A 71 -32.58 -6.17 29.12
N LYS A 72 -33.73 -5.82 29.72
CA LYS A 72 -34.00 -6.02 31.16
C LYS A 72 -35.18 -6.93 31.42
N LYS A 73 -35.07 -7.72 32.50
CA LYS A 73 -36.16 -8.47 33.13
C LYS A 73 -36.37 -7.92 34.54
N GLY A 74 -37.36 -7.05 34.70
CA GLY A 74 -37.54 -6.27 35.93
C GLY A 74 -36.39 -5.27 36.12
N SER A 75 -35.65 -5.35 37.23
CA SER A 75 -34.52 -4.46 37.52
C SER A 75 -33.15 -4.99 37.05
N LYS A 76 -33.06 -6.23 36.57
CA LYS A 76 -31.80 -6.88 36.16
C LYS A 76 -31.63 -6.92 34.63
N TRP A 77 -30.38 -6.81 34.16
CA TRP A 77 -30.02 -7.04 32.76
C TRP A 77 -30.14 -8.51 32.39
N LEU A 78 -30.39 -8.79 31.13
CA LEU A 78 -30.33 -10.14 30.58
C LEU A 78 -28.88 -10.51 30.32
N THR A 79 -28.52 -11.77 30.51
CA THR A 79 -27.19 -12.29 30.19
C THR A 79 -27.17 -12.98 28.82
N VAL A 80 -25.98 -13.19 28.26
CA VAL A 80 -25.80 -14.01 27.05
C VAL A 80 -26.35 -15.43 27.22
N ASN A 81 -26.30 -15.98 28.43
CA ASN A 81 -26.82 -17.32 28.73
C ASN A 81 -28.35 -17.36 28.76
N ASP A 82 -29.02 -16.28 29.20
CA ASP A 82 -30.49 -16.15 29.12
C ASP A 82 -31.01 -16.19 27.67
N LEU A 83 -30.16 -15.87 26.69
CA LEU A 83 -30.49 -15.89 25.26
C LEU A 83 -30.30 -17.26 24.58
N LYS A 84 -29.57 -18.20 25.21
CA LYS A 84 -29.27 -19.53 24.62
C LYS A 84 -30.45 -20.51 24.69
N GLU A 85 -31.48 -20.24 25.49
CA GLU A 85 -32.65 -21.13 25.65
C GLU A 85 -33.85 -20.76 24.75
N VAL A 86 -33.79 -19.67 23.99
CA VAL A 86 -34.97 -19.15 23.27
C VAL A 86 -35.00 -19.59 21.81
N LYS A 87 -35.78 -20.64 21.51
CA LYS A 87 -36.20 -20.95 20.12
C LYS A 87 -37.11 -19.85 19.58
N SER A 88 -37.16 -19.69 18.25
CA SER A 88 -37.95 -18.67 17.53
C SER A 88 -39.42 -18.53 17.94
N SER A 89 -40.03 -19.56 18.53
CA SER A 89 -41.40 -19.55 19.07
C SER A 89 -41.55 -19.00 20.50
N GLY A 90 -40.45 -18.78 21.24
CA GLY A 90 -40.43 -18.19 22.59
C GLY A 90 -40.32 -16.66 22.62
N MET A 91 -40.36 -15.98 21.46
CA MET A 91 -40.20 -14.52 21.39
C MET A 91 -41.41 -13.72 21.91
N ALA A 92 -42.61 -14.34 21.96
CA ALA A 92 -43.76 -13.70 22.61
C ALA A 92 -43.52 -13.49 24.11
N THR A 93 -42.73 -14.38 24.74
CA THR A 93 -42.42 -14.35 26.19
C THR A 93 -41.32 -13.37 26.58
N LEU A 94 -40.39 -12.98 25.70
CA LEU A 94 -39.37 -11.95 26.02
C LEU A 94 -39.90 -10.52 25.89
N THR A 95 -40.81 -10.28 24.94
CA THR A 95 -41.50 -8.98 24.78
C THR A 95 -42.56 -8.74 25.86
N THR A 96 -43.15 -9.80 26.44
CA THR A 96 -44.02 -9.70 27.63
C THR A 96 -43.26 -9.71 28.96
N ALA A 97 -41.98 -10.08 29.00
CA ALA A 97 -41.16 -10.13 30.23
C ALA A 97 -40.38 -8.84 30.57
N GLY A 98 -40.68 -7.70 29.91
CA GLY A 98 -40.30 -6.37 30.40
C GLY A 98 -39.28 -5.56 29.59
N GLY A 99 -38.96 -5.94 28.35
CA GLY A 99 -38.08 -5.14 27.49
C GLY A 99 -38.71 -3.82 27.08
N GLN A 100 -38.15 -2.68 27.53
CA GLN A 100 -38.62 -1.36 27.11
C GLN A 100 -38.20 -1.10 25.66
N LEU A 101 -39.18 -0.90 24.76
CA LEU A 101 -38.90 -0.47 23.38
C LEU A 101 -38.21 0.90 23.38
N MET A 102 -37.07 0.98 22.70
CA MET A 102 -36.31 2.21 22.55
C MET A 102 -36.92 3.08 21.44
N LYS A 103 -37.06 4.38 21.70
CA LYS A 103 -37.72 5.34 20.81
C LYS A 103 -36.66 6.00 19.92
N PRO A 104 -36.83 6.06 18.59
CA PRO A 104 -35.79 6.47 17.64
C PRO A 104 -35.06 7.79 17.96
N ARG A 105 -35.78 8.82 18.41
CA ARG A 105 -35.22 10.16 18.68
C ARG A 105 -34.87 10.42 20.15
N THR A 106 -34.93 9.39 21.00
CA THR A 106 -34.58 9.52 22.42
C THR A 106 -33.07 9.35 22.58
N ALA A 107 -32.46 10.16 23.44
CA ALA A 107 -31.04 10.05 23.76
C ALA A 107 -30.77 8.76 24.54
N LEU A 108 -29.63 8.11 24.28
CA LEU A 108 -29.26 6.85 24.94
C LEU A 108 -29.13 6.99 26.46
N GLY A 109 -28.70 8.18 26.94
CA GLY A 109 -28.62 8.49 28.36
C GLY A 109 -29.95 8.37 29.12
N THR A 110 -31.09 8.44 28.43
CA THR A 110 -32.42 8.29 29.04
C THR A 110 -32.74 6.84 29.47
N TYR A 111 -32.04 5.86 28.92
CA TYR A 111 -32.29 4.44 29.20
C TYR A 111 -31.47 3.87 30.37
N ASN A 112 -30.65 4.71 31.02
CA ASN A 112 -29.85 4.35 32.20
C ASN A 112 -29.09 3.01 32.02
N PHE A 113 -28.42 2.86 30.89
CA PHE A 113 -27.41 1.81 30.71
C PHE A 113 -26.36 1.91 31.83
N PRO A 114 -25.65 0.84 32.20
CA PRO A 114 -24.49 0.98 33.07
C PRO A 114 -23.45 1.89 32.39
N GLY A 115 -22.74 2.67 33.19
CA GLY A 115 -21.66 3.53 32.73
C GLY A 115 -20.31 2.87 33.01
N GLU A 116 -19.27 3.37 32.35
CA GLU A 116 -17.87 3.00 32.58
C GLU A 116 -17.55 3.05 34.09
N VAL A 117 -17.44 1.87 34.72
CA VAL A 117 -16.88 1.75 36.08
C VAL A 117 -15.37 1.90 35.91
N ALA A 118 -14.83 3.02 36.37
CA ALA A 118 -13.41 3.14 36.59
C ALA A 118 -13.02 2.14 37.68
N TYR A 119 -12.15 1.19 37.32
CA TYR A 119 -11.54 0.17 38.18
C TYR A 119 -12.48 -0.98 38.60
N TYR A 120 -11.94 -2.19 38.44
CA TYR A 120 -12.47 -3.49 38.83
C TYR A 120 -13.28 -3.43 40.15
N GLU A 121 -14.61 -3.55 40.03
CA GLU A 121 -15.42 -4.17 41.09
C GLU A 121 -15.86 -5.54 40.57
N GLU A 122 -15.48 -6.56 41.32
CA GLU A 122 -15.35 -7.98 40.98
C GLU A 122 -16.67 -8.74 40.76
N ASP A 123 -17.82 -8.09 40.59
CA ASP A 123 -19.13 -8.79 40.57
C ASP A 123 -20.13 -8.33 39.48
N GLY A 124 -19.67 -7.60 38.46
CA GLY A 124 -20.48 -7.30 37.28
C GLY A 124 -20.23 -8.31 36.16
N ASP A 125 -21.08 -9.34 36.04
CA ASP A 125 -20.98 -10.36 34.99
C ASP A 125 -20.75 -9.73 33.60
N VAL A 126 -19.62 -10.05 32.98
CA VAL A 126 -19.20 -9.60 31.63
C VAL A 126 -20.18 -10.10 30.53
N ASP A 127 -21.17 -10.90 30.92
CA ASP A 127 -22.19 -11.50 30.09
C ASP A 127 -23.46 -10.64 29.96
N ASP A 128 -23.54 -9.45 30.56
CA ASP A 128 -24.72 -8.59 30.46
C ASP A 128 -24.95 -8.07 29.02
N VAL A 129 -26.14 -8.34 28.51
CA VAL A 129 -26.70 -7.82 27.27
C VAL A 129 -27.48 -6.56 27.60
N HIS A 130 -27.17 -5.48 26.88
CA HIS A 130 -27.74 -4.16 27.11
C HIS A 130 -28.91 -3.87 26.15
N VAL A 131 -28.76 -4.28 24.90
CA VAL A 131 -29.71 -4.00 23.82
C VAL A 131 -30.05 -5.28 23.07
N LEU A 132 -31.34 -5.57 22.94
CA LEU A 132 -31.84 -6.59 22.02
C LEU A 132 -32.13 -5.94 20.66
N VAL A 133 -31.48 -6.46 19.62
CA VAL A 133 -31.70 -6.04 18.24
C VAL A 133 -32.67 -7.03 17.61
N VAL A 134 -33.91 -6.59 17.41
CA VAL A 134 -34.96 -7.41 16.79
C VAL A 134 -35.09 -7.00 15.34
N SER A 135 -34.90 -7.95 14.42
CA SER A 135 -35.25 -7.73 13.02
C SER A 135 -36.76 -7.58 12.93
N VAL A 136 -37.20 -6.41 12.49
CA VAL A 136 -38.61 -6.13 12.20
C VAL A 136 -38.77 -6.05 10.69
N PRO A 137 -39.77 -6.73 10.10
CA PRO A 137 -40.22 -6.36 8.77
C PRO A 137 -40.53 -4.86 8.82
N PRO A 138 -40.11 -4.06 7.82
CA PRO A 138 -40.48 -2.65 7.78
C PRO A 138 -41.99 -2.55 7.98
N ALA A 139 -42.43 -1.59 8.81
CA ALA A 139 -43.86 -1.27 8.93
C ALA A 139 -44.44 -1.22 7.52
N ARG A 140 -45.59 -1.86 7.28
CA ARG A 140 -46.25 -1.97 5.97
C ARG A 140 -46.57 -0.58 5.39
N GLU A 141 -45.57 0.14 4.92
CA GLU A 141 -45.61 0.68 3.57
C GLU A 141 -45.49 -0.52 2.67
N VAL A 142 -46.39 -0.64 1.69
CA VAL A 142 -46.23 -1.60 0.60
C VAL A 142 -44.89 -1.28 -0.03
N ALA A 143 -43.85 -2.06 0.29
CA ALA A 143 -42.49 -1.77 -0.13
C ALA A 143 -42.44 -1.87 -1.65
N SER A 144 -42.50 -0.72 -2.32
CA SER A 144 -42.29 -0.61 -3.76
C SER A 144 -40.88 -1.10 -4.05
N SER A 145 -40.80 -2.16 -4.85
CA SER A 145 -39.55 -2.71 -5.33
C SER A 145 -39.39 -2.30 -6.78
N VAL A 146 -38.21 -1.83 -7.15
CA VAL A 146 -37.86 -1.53 -8.54
C VAL A 146 -36.93 -2.62 -9.07
N THR A 147 -37.14 -3.00 -10.33
CA THR A 147 -36.21 -3.86 -11.07
C THR A 147 -35.22 -2.95 -11.79
N ILE A 148 -33.94 -3.10 -11.47
CA ILE A 148 -32.87 -2.28 -12.04
C ILE A 148 -32.07 -3.12 -13.01
N SER A 149 -32.08 -2.74 -14.28
CA SER A 149 -31.21 -3.30 -15.31
C SER A 149 -29.84 -2.62 -15.24
N CYS A 150 -28.81 -3.40 -15.00
CA CYS A 150 -27.43 -2.97 -14.84
C CYS A 150 -26.56 -3.56 -15.94
N VAL A 151 -25.50 -2.84 -16.35
CA VAL A 151 -24.43 -3.39 -17.20
C VAL A 151 -23.06 -3.18 -16.56
N ALA A 152 -22.28 -4.25 -16.45
CA ALA A 152 -20.91 -4.18 -15.97
C ALA A 152 -19.95 -3.72 -17.08
N ILE A 153 -19.38 -2.53 -16.93
CA ILE A 153 -18.47 -1.92 -17.90
C ILE A 153 -17.16 -2.72 -18.00
N GLY A 154 -16.65 -2.91 -19.22
CA GLY A 154 -15.45 -3.71 -19.48
C GLY A 154 -15.69 -5.22 -19.56
N VAL A 155 -16.83 -5.71 -19.04
CA VAL A 155 -17.24 -7.12 -19.08
C VAL A 155 -18.40 -7.33 -20.04
N GLY A 156 -19.28 -6.33 -20.17
CA GLY A 156 -20.48 -6.38 -21.04
C GLY A 156 -21.61 -7.27 -20.52
N THR A 157 -21.51 -7.71 -19.27
CA THR A 157 -22.57 -8.51 -18.64
C THR A 157 -23.72 -7.63 -18.21
N LEU A 158 -24.91 -7.89 -18.77
CA LEU A 158 -26.17 -7.35 -18.25
C LEU A 158 -26.73 -8.23 -17.15
N PHE A 159 -27.35 -7.57 -16.18
CA PHE A 159 -28.05 -8.25 -15.11
C PHE A 159 -29.11 -7.35 -14.49
N THR A 160 -30.16 -7.96 -13.99
CA THR A 160 -31.24 -7.27 -13.30
C THR A 160 -31.14 -7.52 -11.80
N LEU A 161 -31.35 -6.47 -11.01
CA LEU A 161 -31.47 -6.55 -9.55
C LEU A 161 -32.83 -6.03 -9.13
N LYS A 162 -33.55 -6.81 -8.32
CA LYS A 162 -34.77 -6.33 -7.67
C LYS A 162 -34.42 -5.81 -6.29
N VAL A 163 -34.58 -4.51 -6.08
CA VAL A 163 -34.27 -3.84 -4.81
C VAL A 163 -35.48 -3.02 -4.34
N ARG A 164 -35.57 -2.73 -3.04
CA ARG A 164 -36.56 -1.77 -2.55
C ARG A 164 -36.18 -0.39 -3.07
N ASP A 165 -37.14 0.40 -3.51
CA ASP A 165 -36.88 1.76 -4.01
C ASP A 165 -36.34 2.72 -2.91
N SER A 166 -36.52 2.36 -1.64
CA SER A 166 -36.04 3.12 -0.48
C SER A 166 -34.57 2.88 -0.15
N VAL A 167 -33.91 1.89 -0.77
CA VAL A 167 -32.47 1.67 -0.53
C VAL A 167 -31.65 2.83 -1.06
N SER A 168 -30.52 3.12 -0.42
CA SER A 168 -29.55 4.06 -0.95
C SER A 168 -28.72 3.45 -2.09
N VAL A 169 -28.01 4.30 -2.83
CA VAL A 169 -27.00 3.87 -3.82
C VAL A 169 -25.93 2.99 -3.17
N LEU A 170 -25.52 3.25 -1.91
CA LEU A 170 -24.65 2.33 -1.17
C LEU A 170 -25.31 0.96 -0.93
N GLY A 171 -26.60 0.94 -0.60
CA GLY A 171 -27.39 -0.29 -0.51
C GLY A 171 -27.45 -1.05 -1.85
N LEU A 172 -27.54 -0.33 -2.96
CA LEU A 172 -27.46 -0.90 -4.31
C LEU A 172 -26.07 -1.49 -4.61
N LYS A 173 -24.98 -0.79 -4.26
CA LYS A 173 -23.61 -1.32 -4.35
C LYS A 173 -23.43 -2.60 -3.53
N ASN A 174 -23.97 -2.66 -2.32
CA ASN A 174 -23.98 -3.87 -1.49
C ASN A 174 -24.75 -5.04 -2.14
N ALA A 175 -25.89 -4.76 -2.80
CA ALA A 175 -26.63 -5.78 -3.54
C ALA A 175 -25.84 -6.32 -4.74
N ILE A 176 -25.14 -5.44 -5.47
CA ILE A 176 -24.24 -5.83 -6.56
C ILE A 176 -23.07 -6.67 -6.01
N HIS A 177 -22.42 -6.23 -4.93
CA HIS A 177 -21.34 -6.96 -4.26
C HIS A 177 -21.77 -8.36 -3.84
N THR A 178 -22.95 -8.51 -3.23
CA THR A 178 -23.46 -9.82 -2.80
C THR A 178 -23.58 -10.81 -3.96
N ARG A 179 -23.90 -10.31 -5.17
CA ARG A 179 -24.08 -11.14 -6.35
C ARG A 179 -22.78 -11.41 -7.13
N TYR A 180 -21.90 -10.42 -7.23
CA TYR A 180 -20.72 -10.46 -8.12
C TYR A 180 -19.38 -10.39 -7.40
N GLN A 181 -19.38 -10.27 -6.08
CA GLN A 181 -18.20 -10.19 -5.19
C GLN A 181 -17.24 -9.03 -5.49
N PHE A 182 -17.66 -8.03 -6.28
CA PHE A 182 -16.90 -6.80 -6.48
C PHE A 182 -16.84 -5.99 -5.17
N PRO A 183 -15.67 -5.57 -4.68
CA PRO A 183 -15.60 -4.79 -3.45
C PRO A 183 -16.48 -3.53 -3.53
N VAL A 184 -17.29 -3.28 -2.51
CA VAL A 184 -18.33 -2.23 -2.50
C VAL A 184 -17.74 -0.85 -2.81
N TYR A 185 -16.55 -0.54 -2.27
CA TYR A 185 -15.87 0.74 -2.45
C TYR A 185 -15.16 0.87 -3.81
N ASP A 186 -14.98 -0.23 -4.52
CA ASP A 186 -14.42 -0.25 -5.88
C ASP A 186 -15.53 -0.12 -6.94
N LEU A 187 -16.81 -0.05 -6.53
CA LEU A 187 -17.94 0.16 -7.44
C LEU A 187 -18.27 1.65 -7.57
N ASP A 188 -18.19 2.15 -8.80
CA ASP A 188 -18.78 3.42 -9.20
C ASP A 188 -20.02 3.16 -10.06
N LEU A 189 -21.13 3.81 -9.69
CA LEU A 189 -22.42 3.67 -10.36
C LEU A 189 -22.78 4.96 -11.08
N TYR A 190 -23.25 4.84 -12.32
CA TYR A 190 -23.69 5.96 -13.16
C TYR A 190 -25.06 5.67 -13.75
N LEU A 191 -25.87 6.70 -13.98
CA LEU A 191 -27.11 6.55 -14.73
C LEU A 191 -26.78 6.34 -16.20
N ALA A 192 -27.41 5.37 -16.82
CA ALA A 192 -27.35 5.16 -18.27
C ALA A 192 -28.34 6.08 -19.02
N GLN A 193 -28.55 7.29 -18.50
CA GLN A 193 -29.43 8.30 -19.06
C GLN A 193 -28.60 9.31 -19.85
N ARG A 194 -28.98 9.54 -21.11
CA ARG A 194 -28.38 10.53 -22.00
C ARG A 194 -28.76 11.95 -21.57
N SER A 195 -28.04 12.94 -22.09
CA SER A 195 -28.27 14.36 -21.76
C SER A 195 -29.66 14.88 -22.16
N ASP A 196 -30.34 14.21 -23.08
CA ASP A 196 -31.72 14.51 -23.49
C ASP A 196 -32.78 13.85 -22.59
N GLY A 197 -32.36 13.10 -21.56
CA GLY A 197 -33.23 12.40 -20.62
C GLY A 197 -33.65 10.99 -21.07
N THR A 198 -33.21 10.52 -22.24
CA THR A 198 -33.50 9.18 -22.74
C THR A 198 -32.56 8.14 -22.11
N TRP A 199 -33.08 6.93 -21.85
CA TRP A 199 -32.27 5.81 -21.36
C TRP A 199 -31.61 5.07 -22.52
N ILE A 200 -30.40 4.54 -22.29
CA ILE A 200 -29.75 3.62 -23.22
C ILE A 200 -30.53 2.31 -23.24
N LYS A 201 -30.83 1.80 -24.42
CA LYS A 201 -31.54 0.53 -24.59
C LYS A 201 -30.59 -0.59 -24.97
N GLU A 202 -30.88 -1.80 -24.54
CA GLU A 202 -30.07 -2.99 -24.84
C GLU A 202 -29.81 -3.23 -26.33
N ASP A 203 -30.76 -2.87 -27.18
CA ASP A 203 -30.76 -3.07 -28.63
C ASP A 203 -30.33 -1.84 -29.43
N ASP A 204 -30.12 -0.70 -28.76
CA ASP A 204 -29.60 0.50 -29.41
C ASP A 204 -28.07 0.41 -29.61
N PRO A 205 -27.47 1.22 -30.50
CA PRO A 205 -26.04 1.14 -30.80
C PRO A 205 -25.13 1.26 -29.57
N ASP A 206 -25.48 2.10 -28.59
CA ASP A 206 -24.68 2.26 -27.37
C ASP A 206 -24.86 1.05 -26.43
N GLY A 207 -26.07 0.53 -26.29
CA GLY A 207 -26.34 -0.70 -25.53
C GLY A 207 -25.62 -1.91 -26.10
N MET A 208 -25.56 -2.04 -27.43
CA MET A 208 -24.80 -3.09 -28.11
C MET A 208 -23.28 -2.95 -27.88
N VAL A 209 -22.76 -1.73 -27.86
CA VAL A 209 -21.35 -1.47 -27.51
C VAL A 209 -21.09 -1.85 -26.05
N LEU A 210 -21.97 -1.47 -25.12
CA LEU A 210 -21.88 -1.85 -23.72
C LEU A 210 -21.90 -3.38 -23.55
N LYS A 211 -22.77 -4.10 -24.26
CA LYS A 211 -22.85 -5.58 -24.27
C LYS A 211 -21.57 -6.25 -24.75
N SER A 212 -20.82 -5.59 -25.63
CA SER A 212 -19.52 -6.08 -26.09
C SER A 212 -18.37 -5.78 -25.11
N GLY A 213 -18.65 -5.11 -23.98
CA GLY A 213 -17.65 -4.70 -22.99
C GLY A 213 -16.84 -3.45 -23.36
N HIS A 214 -17.15 -2.78 -24.47
CA HIS A 214 -16.44 -1.60 -24.94
C HIS A 214 -17.12 -0.30 -24.50
N LEU A 215 -16.36 0.80 -24.49
CA LEU A 215 -16.87 2.15 -24.25
C LEU A 215 -16.85 2.98 -25.53
N SER A 216 -18.02 3.47 -25.96
CA SER A 216 -18.14 4.41 -27.09
C SER A 216 -17.84 5.85 -26.66
N GLY A 217 -17.54 6.73 -27.61
CA GLY A 217 -17.41 8.17 -27.36
C GLY A 217 -18.68 8.83 -26.80
N ALA A 218 -19.85 8.25 -27.05
CA ALA A 218 -21.13 8.76 -26.54
C ALA A 218 -21.40 8.35 -25.07
N ILE A 219 -20.81 7.24 -24.61
CA ILE A 219 -20.96 6.73 -23.23
C ILE A 219 -19.96 7.40 -22.28
N LYS A 220 -18.75 7.75 -22.75
CA LYS A 220 -17.70 8.37 -21.93
C LYS A 220 -18.18 9.59 -21.11
N PRO A 221 -18.97 10.54 -21.66
CA PRO A 221 -19.47 11.69 -20.90
C PRO A 221 -20.42 11.33 -19.76
N LEU A 222 -21.05 10.14 -19.79
CA LEU A 222 -21.93 9.67 -18.72
C LEU A 222 -21.14 9.16 -17.52
N MET A 223 -19.85 8.87 -17.69
CA MET A 223 -18.97 8.26 -16.68
C MET A 223 -17.87 9.23 -16.25
N THR A 224 -18.24 10.27 -15.51
CA THR A 224 -17.33 11.29 -14.98
C THR A 224 -17.49 11.44 -13.47
N PRO A 225 -16.51 12.00 -12.73
CA PRO A 225 -16.68 12.26 -11.30
C PRO A 225 -17.93 13.08 -10.95
N ALA A 226 -18.38 13.96 -11.86
CA ALA A 226 -19.57 14.79 -11.67
C ALA A 226 -20.89 14.01 -11.86
N THR A 227 -20.90 12.95 -12.66
CA THR A 227 -22.09 12.14 -12.95
C THR A 227 -22.18 10.87 -12.09
N MET A 228 -21.18 10.63 -11.24
CA MET A 228 -21.16 9.51 -10.31
C MET A 228 -22.31 9.64 -9.30
N MET A 229 -23.07 8.57 -9.12
CA MET A 229 -24.16 8.55 -8.14
C MET A 229 -23.62 8.73 -6.72
N ASN A 230 -24.27 9.58 -5.94
CA ASN A 230 -23.95 9.79 -4.53
C ASN A 230 -24.49 8.61 -3.69
N ASP A 231 -23.62 8.01 -2.87
CA ASP A 231 -23.90 6.86 -2.01
C ASP A 231 -25.11 7.03 -1.09
N ALA A 232 -25.42 8.26 -0.68
CA ALA A 232 -26.55 8.58 0.20
C ALA A 232 -27.89 8.76 -0.55
N THR A 233 -27.86 8.94 -1.88
CA THR A 233 -29.08 9.11 -2.68
C THR A 233 -29.92 7.84 -2.63
N GLN A 234 -31.22 7.97 -2.37
CA GLN A 234 -32.15 6.84 -2.44
C GLN A 234 -32.46 6.46 -3.89
N VAL A 235 -32.64 5.17 -4.17
CA VAL A 235 -32.94 4.65 -5.51
C VAL A 235 -34.21 5.30 -6.09
N ARG A 236 -35.24 5.54 -5.28
CA ARG A 236 -36.46 6.25 -5.70
C ARG A 236 -36.19 7.65 -6.25
N ALA A 237 -35.14 8.32 -5.78
CA ALA A 237 -34.76 9.66 -6.23
C ALA A 237 -34.02 9.64 -7.57
N LEU A 238 -33.63 8.46 -8.07
CA LEU A 238 -33.01 8.28 -9.39
C LEU A 238 -34.04 8.28 -10.52
N ASN A 239 -35.34 8.24 -10.20
CA ASN A 239 -36.45 8.24 -11.17
C ASN A 239 -36.27 7.19 -12.28
N LEU A 240 -35.88 5.97 -11.90
CA LEU A 240 -35.73 4.86 -12.84
C LEU A 240 -37.10 4.54 -13.44
N PRO A 241 -37.18 4.29 -14.77
CA PRO A 241 -38.42 3.89 -15.40
C PRO A 241 -38.84 2.53 -14.83
N ASP A 242 -40.13 2.44 -14.48
CA ASP A 242 -40.77 1.23 -13.97
C ASP A 242 -41.62 0.62 -15.08
N ASP A 243 -40.96 0.31 -16.20
CA ASP A 243 -41.54 -0.42 -17.32
C ASP A 243 -40.72 -1.69 -17.58
N ASP A 244 -41.36 -2.73 -18.12
CA ASP A 244 -40.69 -3.95 -18.61
C ASP A 244 -39.86 -3.65 -19.89
N SER A 245 -39.21 -2.49 -19.95
CA SER A 245 -38.42 -2.03 -21.09
C SER A 245 -37.05 -2.72 -21.12
N ASN A 246 -36.48 -2.75 -22.31
CA ASN A 246 -35.09 -3.12 -22.55
C ASN A 246 -34.12 -1.98 -22.16
N ASP A 247 -34.52 -1.07 -21.27
CA ASP A 247 -33.69 0.05 -20.86
C ASP A 247 -32.60 -0.44 -19.90
N ILE A 248 -31.38 0.05 -20.12
CA ILE A 248 -30.28 -0.07 -19.19
C ILE A 248 -30.40 1.11 -18.24
N HIS A 249 -30.49 0.82 -16.94
CA HIS A 249 -30.67 1.85 -15.91
C HIS A 249 -29.32 2.29 -15.32
N VAL A 250 -28.44 1.34 -15.02
CA VAL A 250 -27.20 1.62 -14.27
C VAL A 250 -25.97 1.07 -15.00
N LEU A 251 -24.99 1.95 -15.23
CA LEU A 251 -23.64 1.56 -15.63
C LEU A 251 -22.86 1.23 -14.36
N VAL A 252 -22.44 -0.03 -14.23
CA VAL A 252 -21.70 -0.55 -13.08
C VAL A 252 -20.23 -0.62 -13.46
N ALA A 253 -19.44 0.23 -12.84
CA ALA A 253 -18.08 0.44 -13.24
C ALA A 253 -17.16 0.03 -12.08
N VAL A 254 -16.36 -1.01 -12.30
CA VAL A 254 -15.42 -1.50 -11.28
C VAL A 254 -14.14 -0.70 -11.43
N ARG A 255 -13.85 0.15 -10.46
CA ARG A 255 -12.56 0.81 -10.34
C ARG A 255 -11.50 -0.24 -10.07
N LYS A 256 -10.60 -0.41 -11.04
CA LYS A 256 -9.30 -1.02 -10.78
C LYS A 256 -8.28 0.11 -10.74
N ARG A 257 -7.62 0.26 -9.60
CA ARG A 257 -6.45 1.13 -9.50
C ARG A 257 -5.24 0.26 -9.71
N PHE A 258 -4.39 0.61 -10.66
CA PHE A 258 -3.15 -0.12 -10.90
C PHE A 258 -1.97 0.75 -10.49
N LEU A 259 -0.99 0.14 -9.82
CA LEU A 259 0.31 0.75 -9.62
C LEU A 259 1.28 0.18 -10.63
N THR A 260 1.86 1.06 -11.43
CA THR A 260 3.02 0.75 -12.27
C THR A 260 4.26 0.62 -11.39
N CYS A 261 4.81 -0.58 -11.35
CA CYS A 261 6.01 -0.93 -10.60
C CYS A 261 7.18 -1.10 -11.55
N ALA A 262 8.33 -0.52 -11.20
CA ALA A 262 9.60 -0.79 -11.87
C ALA A 262 10.55 -1.52 -10.90
N VAL A 263 11.02 -2.71 -11.30
CA VAL A 263 11.95 -3.50 -10.49
C VAL A 263 13.39 -3.09 -10.78
N VAL A 264 14.00 -2.43 -9.81
CA VAL A 264 15.34 -1.87 -9.88
C VAL A 264 16.37 -3.00 -9.96
N GLY A 265 17.24 -2.93 -10.95
CA GLY A 265 18.28 -3.93 -11.21
C GLY A 265 17.79 -5.17 -11.98
N VAL A 266 16.48 -5.36 -12.18
CA VAL A 266 15.95 -6.49 -12.97
C VAL A 266 15.51 -6.02 -14.36
N GLY A 267 14.93 -4.82 -14.44
CA GLY A 267 14.45 -4.21 -15.67
C GLY A 267 13.05 -4.60 -16.10
N THR A 268 12.27 -5.19 -15.19
CA THR A 268 10.84 -5.41 -15.40
C THR A 268 10.04 -4.19 -14.96
N ILE A 269 9.06 -3.82 -15.79
CA ILE A 269 8.01 -2.86 -15.45
C ILE A 269 6.67 -3.56 -15.65
N PHE A 270 5.81 -3.51 -14.64
CA PHE A 270 4.54 -4.23 -14.65
C PHE A 270 3.50 -3.50 -13.80
N PHE A 271 2.25 -3.93 -13.91
CA PHE A 271 1.14 -3.39 -13.13
C PHE A 271 0.77 -4.34 -12.00
N VAL A 272 0.46 -3.79 -10.83
CA VAL A 272 -0.12 -4.51 -9.70
C VAL A 272 -1.43 -3.85 -9.28
N ASP A 273 -2.41 -4.67 -8.93
CA ASP A 273 -3.73 -4.21 -8.47
C ASP A 273 -3.58 -3.53 -7.10
N MET A 274 -3.99 -2.26 -7.01
CA MET A 274 -4.03 -1.49 -5.78
C MET A 274 -5.45 -1.46 -5.25
N ARG A 275 -5.60 -1.87 -4.00
CA ARG A 275 -6.83 -1.69 -3.24
C ARG A 275 -6.53 -0.84 -2.02
N ASP A 276 -7.37 0.17 -1.77
CA ASP A 276 -7.10 1.21 -0.76
C ASP A 276 -7.03 0.68 0.69
N HIS A 277 -7.57 -0.52 0.92
CA HIS A 277 -7.54 -1.22 2.22
C HIS A 277 -6.30 -2.09 2.42
N LYS A 278 -5.48 -2.31 1.38
CA LYS A 278 -4.26 -3.12 1.49
C LYS A 278 -3.17 -2.35 2.24
N MET A 279 -2.35 -3.10 2.96
CA MET A 279 -1.11 -2.63 3.55
C MET A 279 0.04 -2.77 2.55
N VAL A 280 1.17 -2.14 2.85
CA VAL A 280 2.40 -2.27 2.04
C VAL A 280 2.90 -3.73 2.00
N GLU A 281 2.71 -4.50 3.07
CA GLU A 281 3.08 -5.92 3.12
C GLU A 281 2.24 -6.78 2.16
N ASP A 282 0.94 -6.52 2.02
CA ASP A 282 0.08 -7.19 1.03
C ASP A 282 0.58 -6.90 -0.39
N LEU A 283 1.00 -5.66 -0.64
CA LEU A 283 1.56 -5.24 -1.92
C LEU A 283 2.91 -5.91 -2.21
N GLN A 284 3.78 -6.08 -1.20
CA GLN A 284 5.02 -6.85 -1.33
C GLN A 284 4.72 -8.32 -1.70
N ASP A 285 3.70 -8.92 -1.09
CA ASP A 285 3.26 -10.28 -1.42
C ASP A 285 2.72 -10.38 -2.86
N ASP A 286 1.87 -9.44 -3.29
CA ASP A 286 1.34 -9.39 -4.64
C ASP A 286 2.46 -9.25 -5.69
N ILE A 287 3.44 -8.37 -5.42
CA ILE A 287 4.60 -8.17 -6.30
C ILE A 287 5.44 -9.45 -6.36
N ARG A 288 5.75 -10.07 -5.21
CA ARG A 288 6.50 -11.33 -5.16
C ARG A 288 5.82 -12.42 -5.99
N GLN A 289 4.51 -12.59 -5.83
CA GLN A 289 3.73 -13.59 -6.54
C GLN A 289 3.66 -13.30 -8.04
N SER A 290 3.40 -12.05 -8.42
CA SER A 290 3.33 -11.59 -9.80
C SER A 290 4.64 -11.82 -10.55
N GLN A 291 5.76 -11.46 -9.93
CA GLN A 291 7.10 -11.61 -10.52
C GLN A 291 7.73 -13.00 -10.27
N LYS A 292 7.05 -13.87 -9.51
CA LYS A 292 7.52 -15.23 -9.15
C LYS A 292 8.91 -15.24 -8.49
N PHE A 293 9.17 -14.27 -7.63
CA PHE A 293 10.42 -14.20 -6.89
C PHE A 293 10.55 -15.36 -5.89
N ALA A 294 11.71 -16.01 -5.87
CA ALA A 294 12.02 -17.16 -5.02
C ALA A 294 12.63 -16.75 -3.65
N PHE A 295 12.19 -15.62 -3.10
CA PHE A 295 12.62 -15.09 -1.81
C PHE A 295 11.43 -14.44 -1.08
N PRO A 296 11.48 -14.27 0.26
CA PRO A 296 10.37 -13.69 1.03
C PRO A 296 10.00 -12.27 0.56
N SER A 297 8.71 -11.93 0.61
CA SER A 297 8.22 -10.58 0.25
C SER A 297 8.83 -9.48 1.11
N THR A 298 9.16 -9.79 2.36
CA THR A 298 9.88 -8.90 3.29
C THR A 298 11.29 -8.51 2.83
N SER A 299 11.85 -9.19 1.83
CA SER A 299 13.12 -8.80 1.20
C SER A 299 12.96 -7.77 0.08
N LEU A 300 11.73 -7.37 -0.26
CA LEU A 300 11.46 -6.26 -1.16
C LEU A 300 11.44 -4.95 -0.38
N ASN A 301 12.11 -3.90 -0.86
CA ASN A 301 11.83 -2.53 -0.39
C ASN A 301 11.10 -1.76 -1.48
N LEU A 302 9.99 -1.11 -1.08
CA LEU A 302 9.13 -0.33 -1.97
C LEU A 302 9.35 1.16 -1.72
N TYR A 303 9.66 1.91 -2.76
CA TYR A 303 9.84 3.35 -2.70
C TYR A 303 8.83 4.04 -3.61
N VAL A 304 8.28 5.16 -3.14
CA VAL A 304 7.46 6.04 -3.99
C VAL A 304 8.35 6.61 -5.11
N ALA A 305 7.94 6.39 -6.36
CA ALA A 305 8.72 6.76 -7.53
C ALA A 305 8.55 8.25 -7.90
N LYS A 306 8.92 9.13 -6.97
CA LYS A 306 8.90 10.58 -7.18
C LYS A 306 10.31 11.17 -7.19
N LYS A 307 10.52 12.10 -8.09
CA LYS A 307 11.68 13.01 -8.13
C LYS A 307 11.16 14.44 -8.06
N ASP A 308 11.61 15.22 -7.08
CA ASP A 308 11.18 16.60 -6.86
C ASP A 308 9.64 16.73 -6.79
N ASN A 309 8.99 15.80 -6.05
CA ASN A 309 7.54 15.65 -5.90
C ASN A 309 6.74 15.34 -7.19
N THR A 310 7.42 15.07 -8.31
CA THR A 310 6.81 14.66 -9.58
C THR A 310 7.00 13.16 -9.79
N TRP A 311 5.97 12.47 -10.26
CA TRP A 311 6.07 11.04 -10.58
C TRP A 311 7.06 10.82 -11.73
N LEU A 312 7.90 9.79 -11.60
CA LEU A 312 8.72 9.34 -12.71
C LEU A 312 7.81 8.83 -13.83
N THR A 313 8.28 8.93 -15.07
CA THR A 313 7.57 8.44 -16.25
C THR A 313 8.38 7.42 -17.03
N ILE A 314 7.72 6.59 -17.85
CA ILE A 314 8.37 5.64 -18.76
C ILE A 314 9.29 6.34 -19.79
N HIS A 315 9.15 7.66 -19.96
CA HIS A 315 9.91 8.47 -20.89
C HIS A 315 11.18 9.07 -20.27
N ASP A 316 11.28 9.08 -18.94
CA ASP A 316 12.44 9.59 -18.23
C ASP A 316 13.69 8.79 -18.61
N ALA A 317 14.82 9.49 -18.77
CA ALA A 317 16.09 8.88 -19.17
C ALA A 317 16.52 7.78 -18.17
N ASP A 318 16.36 8.05 -16.89
CA ASP A 318 16.65 7.09 -15.82
C ASP A 318 15.75 5.84 -15.92
N VAL A 319 14.44 6.00 -16.16
CA VAL A 319 13.51 4.86 -16.26
C VAL A 319 13.78 4.01 -17.51
N LYS A 320 14.19 4.64 -18.62
CA LYS A 320 14.63 3.91 -19.83
C LYS A 320 15.82 3.01 -19.55
N LEU A 321 16.77 3.45 -18.73
CA LEU A 321 17.91 2.64 -18.30
C LEU A 321 17.49 1.56 -17.29
N VAL A 322 16.51 1.83 -16.41
CA VAL A 322 15.96 0.77 -15.53
C VAL A 322 15.45 -0.41 -16.35
N LYS A 323 14.73 -0.17 -17.45
CA LYS A 323 14.22 -1.23 -18.35
C LYS A 323 15.29 -2.18 -18.90
N THR A 324 16.56 -1.78 -18.92
CA THR A 324 17.67 -2.64 -19.39
C THR A 324 18.33 -3.44 -18.27
N GLY A 325 17.87 -3.24 -17.02
CA GLY A 325 18.42 -3.82 -15.80
C GLY A 325 19.50 -2.96 -15.15
N LYS A 326 19.84 -1.79 -15.71
CA LYS A 326 20.80 -0.85 -15.10
C LYS A 326 20.16 -0.07 -13.95
N ILE A 327 20.99 0.47 -13.05
CA ILE A 327 20.55 1.30 -11.92
C ILE A 327 21.18 2.69 -12.03
N PRO A 328 20.51 3.65 -12.69
CA PRO A 328 21.04 5.00 -12.85
C PRO A 328 21.20 5.74 -11.52
N SER A 329 22.09 6.74 -11.51
CA SER A 329 22.35 7.56 -10.32
C SER A 329 21.09 8.24 -9.75
N GLY A 330 20.16 8.68 -10.61
CA GLY A 330 18.89 9.26 -10.18
C GLY A 330 17.99 8.26 -9.44
N ILE A 331 17.93 7.01 -9.91
CA ILE A 331 17.17 5.93 -9.25
C ILE A 331 17.88 5.49 -7.95
N LYS A 332 19.21 5.44 -7.97
CA LYS A 332 20.02 5.14 -6.80
C LYS A 332 19.79 6.17 -5.69
N ALA A 333 19.73 7.46 -6.02
CA ALA A 333 19.46 8.52 -5.06
C ALA A 333 18.10 8.33 -4.35
N ILE A 334 17.06 7.96 -5.11
CA ILE A 334 15.72 7.70 -4.54
C ILE A 334 15.76 6.46 -3.63
N THR A 335 16.43 5.39 -4.05
CA THR A 335 16.41 4.11 -3.31
C THR A 335 17.40 4.00 -2.15
N THR A 336 18.24 5.02 -1.91
CA THR A 336 19.23 5.01 -0.81
C THR A 336 18.98 6.05 0.27
N ALA A 337 18.69 7.30 -0.10
CA ALA A 337 18.61 8.39 0.88
C ALA A 337 17.54 9.46 0.57
N GLY A 338 17.08 9.57 -0.67
CA GLY A 338 16.19 10.67 -1.11
C GLY A 338 14.71 10.29 -1.30
N GLY A 339 14.38 9.00 -1.37
CA GLY A 339 13.02 8.53 -1.64
C GLY A 339 12.20 8.22 -0.39
N GLN A 340 10.88 8.26 -0.53
CA GLN A 340 9.97 7.81 0.51
C GLN A 340 9.88 6.28 0.51
N LEU A 341 10.63 5.64 1.43
CA LEU A 341 10.51 4.21 1.73
C LEU A 341 9.15 3.93 2.37
N MET A 342 8.44 2.93 1.86
CA MET A 342 7.13 2.52 2.34
C MET A 342 7.26 1.50 3.46
N ALA A 343 6.78 1.82 4.66
CA ALA A 343 6.82 0.90 5.79
C ALA A 343 5.79 -0.24 5.63
N PRO A 344 6.11 -1.51 5.93
CA PRO A 344 5.24 -2.66 5.66
C PRO A 344 3.81 -2.56 6.21
N HIS A 345 3.64 -1.97 7.40
CA HIS A 345 2.33 -1.84 8.07
C HIS A 345 1.63 -0.51 7.77
N SER A 346 2.15 0.29 6.85
CA SER A 346 1.45 1.49 6.40
C SER A 346 0.34 1.11 5.42
N PRO A 347 -0.83 1.76 5.50
CA PRO A 347 -1.87 1.55 4.50
C PRO A 347 -1.52 2.26 3.20
N LEU A 348 -1.86 1.65 2.05
CA LEU A 348 -1.51 2.17 0.73
C LEU A 348 -2.12 3.55 0.45
N HIS A 349 -3.30 3.86 1.00
CA HIS A 349 -3.94 5.16 0.81
C HIS A 349 -3.14 6.34 1.39
N SER A 350 -2.19 6.09 2.31
CA SER A 350 -1.35 7.13 2.91
C SER A 350 -0.34 7.76 1.94
N PHE A 351 -0.06 7.11 0.80
CA PHE A 351 0.98 7.52 -0.14
C PHE A 351 0.46 8.37 -1.31
N ASN A 352 -0.84 8.70 -1.33
CA ASN A 352 -1.46 9.57 -2.32
C ASN A 352 -1.12 9.18 -3.78
N PHE A 353 -1.14 7.87 -4.08
CA PHE A 353 -1.02 7.42 -5.47
C PHE A 353 -2.13 8.07 -6.31
N PRO A 354 -1.82 8.53 -7.53
CA PRO A 354 -2.83 9.07 -8.43
C PRO A 354 -3.87 7.97 -8.65
N GLY A 355 -5.09 8.23 -8.21
CA GLY A 355 -6.20 7.32 -8.39
C GLY A 355 -6.64 7.40 -9.85
N GLU A 356 -5.97 6.68 -10.74
CA GLU A 356 -6.52 6.50 -12.08
C GLU A 356 -7.48 5.33 -12.07
N VAL A 357 -8.75 5.66 -12.32
CA VAL A 357 -9.85 4.71 -12.42
C VAL A 357 -9.88 4.19 -13.84
N VAL A 358 -9.33 3.00 -14.05
CA VAL A 358 -9.40 2.35 -15.37
C VAL A 358 -10.77 1.70 -15.52
N TYR A 359 -11.65 2.34 -16.26
CA TYR A 359 -12.71 1.64 -16.98
C TYR A 359 -12.05 0.99 -18.20
N VAL A 360 -12.06 -0.34 -18.25
CA VAL A 360 -11.18 -1.18 -19.07
C VAL A 360 -10.90 -0.66 -20.49
N ALA A 361 -9.62 -0.79 -20.87
CA ALA A 361 -8.97 -0.60 -22.17
C ALA A 361 -8.53 0.82 -22.56
N GLY A 362 -7.25 1.10 -22.29
CA GLY A 362 -6.43 1.97 -23.13
C GLY A 362 -6.17 3.39 -22.62
N VAL A 363 -5.79 3.56 -21.36
CA VAL A 363 -5.06 4.77 -20.97
C VAL A 363 -3.58 4.42 -20.85
N ASP A 364 -2.76 5.18 -21.57
CA ASP A 364 -1.30 5.13 -21.47
C ASP A 364 -0.90 5.60 -20.06
N ILE A 365 -0.69 4.63 -19.17
CA ILE A 365 -0.15 4.92 -17.84
C ILE A 365 1.35 5.13 -18.01
N ASP A 366 1.73 6.36 -18.31
CA ASP A 366 3.13 6.74 -18.45
C ASP A 366 3.85 6.82 -17.11
N ALA A 367 3.12 6.98 -16.00
CA ALA A 367 3.71 7.16 -14.68
C ALA A 367 4.21 5.84 -14.07
N ILE A 368 5.41 5.89 -13.50
CA ILE A 368 5.94 4.89 -12.57
C ILE A 368 5.53 5.33 -11.17
N HIS A 369 4.87 4.43 -10.45
CA HIS A 369 4.36 4.67 -9.10
C HIS A 369 5.33 4.16 -8.03
N LEU A 370 5.96 3.01 -8.31
CA LEU A 370 6.77 2.29 -7.35
C LEU A 370 8.13 1.91 -7.94
N LEU A 371 9.19 2.16 -7.19
CA LEU A 371 10.49 1.53 -7.39
C LEU A 371 10.60 0.36 -6.41
N VAL A 372 10.73 -0.85 -6.96
CA VAL A 372 10.85 -2.09 -6.20
C VAL A 372 12.31 -2.50 -6.20
N THR A 373 12.95 -2.52 -5.04
CA THR A 373 14.30 -3.08 -4.89
C THR A 373 14.21 -4.53 -4.45
N VAL A 374 15.06 -5.37 -5.02
CA VAL A 374 15.16 -6.80 -4.72
C VAL A 374 16.55 -7.12 -4.14
N PRO A 375 16.77 -8.28 -3.51
CA PRO A 375 18.11 -8.68 -3.06
C PRO A 375 19.12 -8.67 -4.20
N LYS A 376 20.39 -8.32 -3.90
CA LYS A 376 21.48 -8.23 -4.90
C LYS A 376 21.60 -9.49 -5.76
N SER A 377 21.41 -10.67 -5.18
CA SER A 377 21.46 -11.97 -5.87
C SER A 377 20.42 -12.13 -6.99
N HIS A 378 19.39 -11.28 -7.02
CA HIS A 378 18.32 -11.29 -8.02
C HIS A 378 18.36 -10.07 -8.94
N GLN A 379 19.32 -9.16 -8.75
CA GLN A 379 19.56 -8.06 -9.68
C GLN A 379 20.53 -8.53 -10.78
N LYS A 380 20.38 -7.97 -11.97
CA LYS A 380 21.38 -8.08 -13.04
C LYS A 380 22.70 -7.52 -12.52
N ALA A 381 23.80 -8.22 -12.82
CA ALA A 381 25.13 -7.78 -12.41
C ALA A 381 25.44 -6.41 -13.03
N SER A 382 25.93 -5.48 -12.20
CA SER A 382 26.40 -4.17 -12.63
C SER A 382 27.92 -4.20 -12.55
N ASN A 383 28.55 -4.84 -13.55
CA ASN A 383 29.96 -5.17 -13.50
C ASN A 383 30.82 -4.00 -13.96
N VAL A 384 31.86 -3.68 -13.19
CA VAL A 384 32.92 -2.75 -13.56
C VAL A 384 34.22 -3.51 -13.79
N ALA A 385 35.04 -3.04 -14.73
CA ALA A 385 36.39 -3.54 -14.95
C ALA A 385 37.39 -2.62 -14.23
N ILE A 386 38.09 -3.16 -13.23
CA ILE A 386 39.05 -2.42 -12.42
C ILE A 386 40.46 -2.91 -12.78
N SER A 387 41.28 -1.99 -13.29
CA SER A 387 42.70 -2.24 -13.56
C SER A 387 43.54 -2.01 -12.30
N CYS A 388 44.16 -3.08 -11.82
CA CYS A 388 44.95 -3.10 -10.60
C CYS A 388 46.43 -3.32 -10.94
N VAL A 389 47.33 -2.62 -10.25
CA VAL A 389 48.79 -2.80 -10.40
C VAL A 389 49.43 -3.10 -9.06
N VAL A 390 50.21 -4.17 -9.00
CA VAL A 390 50.94 -4.58 -7.80
C VAL A 390 52.20 -3.74 -7.65
N VAL A 391 52.26 -2.99 -6.55
CA VAL A 391 53.37 -2.07 -6.28
C VAL A 391 54.65 -2.87 -6.01
N GLY A 392 55.73 -2.50 -6.71
CA GLY A 392 57.06 -3.11 -6.58
C GLY A 392 57.31 -4.30 -7.50
N SER A 393 56.27 -4.94 -8.07
CA SER A 393 56.44 -5.92 -9.15
C SER A 393 56.04 -5.38 -10.52
N GLY A 394 55.18 -4.34 -10.56
CA GLY A 394 54.66 -3.77 -11.81
C GLY A 394 53.61 -4.64 -12.50
N VAL A 395 53.30 -5.82 -11.96
CA VAL A 395 52.34 -6.75 -12.54
C VAL A 395 50.94 -6.16 -12.47
N SER A 396 50.24 -6.17 -13.60
CA SER A 396 48.87 -5.69 -13.71
C SER A 396 47.87 -6.83 -13.84
N VAL A 397 46.67 -6.58 -13.31
CA VAL A 397 45.54 -7.50 -13.39
C VAL A 397 44.26 -6.71 -13.54
N ALA A 398 43.40 -7.16 -14.44
CA ALA A 398 42.05 -6.63 -14.56
C ALA A 398 41.06 -7.52 -13.81
N ILE A 399 40.26 -6.90 -12.97
CA ILE A 399 39.22 -7.55 -12.19
C ILE A 399 37.86 -7.06 -12.68
N VAL A 400 37.04 -7.97 -13.18
CA VAL A 400 35.62 -7.71 -13.45
C VAL A 400 34.84 -8.08 -12.21
N ILE A 401 34.17 -7.11 -11.60
CA ILE A 401 33.47 -7.27 -10.32
C ILE A 401 32.22 -6.41 -10.30
N ASP A 402 31.22 -6.78 -9.51
CA ASP A 402 30.01 -6.00 -9.36
C ASP A 402 30.31 -4.69 -8.60
N GLU A 403 29.95 -3.52 -9.13
CA GLU A 403 30.22 -2.22 -8.48
C GLU A 403 29.55 -2.08 -7.09
N ARG A 404 28.59 -2.96 -6.77
CA ARG A 404 27.93 -3.02 -5.47
C ARG A 404 28.67 -3.94 -4.49
N ASP A 405 29.76 -4.59 -4.90
CA ASP A 405 30.64 -5.33 -3.99
C ASP A 405 31.46 -4.37 -3.13
N THR A 406 32.05 -4.92 -2.06
CA THR A 406 32.93 -4.16 -1.16
C THR A 406 34.37 -4.15 -1.66
N VAL A 407 35.17 -3.23 -1.14
CA VAL A 407 36.62 -3.25 -1.32
C VAL A 407 37.23 -4.56 -0.81
N LEU A 408 36.68 -5.18 0.24
CA LEU A 408 37.12 -6.50 0.69
C LEU A 408 36.91 -7.58 -0.38
N ASP A 409 35.79 -7.54 -1.11
CA ASP A 409 35.53 -8.50 -2.19
C ASP A 409 36.46 -8.27 -3.39
N LEU A 410 36.79 -7.01 -3.70
CA LEU A 410 37.85 -6.69 -4.66
C LEU A 410 39.21 -7.26 -4.21
N LYS A 411 39.57 -7.11 -2.92
CA LYS A 411 40.80 -7.72 -2.37
C LYS A 411 40.79 -9.24 -2.54
N LYS A 412 39.66 -9.91 -2.29
CA LYS A 412 39.52 -11.37 -2.50
C LYS A 412 39.73 -11.72 -3.96
N ALA A 413 39.05 -11.03 -4.87
CA ALA A 413 39.18 -11.25 -6.31
C ALA A 413 40.63 -11.07 -6.79
N ILE A 414 41.35 -10.04 -6.33
CA ILE A 414 42.78 -9.84 -6.64
C ILE A 414 43.62 -10.99 -6.08
N THR A 415 43.42 -11.35 -4.81
CA THR A 415 44.18 -12.41 -4.12
C THR A 415 44.01 -13.75 -4.82
N GLU A 416 42.78 -14.10 -5.20
CA GLU A 416 42.46 -15.33 -5.93
C GLU A 416 43.02 -15.29 -7.35
N ARG A 417 42.85 -14.18 -8.07
CA ARG A 417 43.30 -14.03 -9.45
C ARG A 417 44.83 -14.06 -9.60
N MET A 418 45.54 -13.55 -8.59
CA MET A 418 47.00 -13.51 -8.50
C MET A 418 47.60 -14.70 -7.74
N GLU A 419 46.76 -15.59 -7.21
CA GLU A 419 47.16 -16.76 -6.43
C GLU A 419 48.06 -16.42 -5.23
N PHE A 420 47.80 -15.32 -4.54
CA PHE A 420 48.61 -14.92 -3.40
C PHE A 420 48.45 -15.92 -2.23
N PRO A 421 49.54 -16.34 -1.58
CA PRO A 421 49.51 -17.37 -0.54
C PRO A 421 49.06 -16.84 0.83
N PHE A 422 48.42 -15.67 0.88
CA PHE A 422 47.98 -15.00 2.10
C PHE A 422 46.54 -14.48 1.97
N PRO A 423 45.82 -14.29 3.09
CA PRO A 423 44.45 -13.80 3.06
C PRO A 423 44.29 -12.39 2.50
N ALA A 424 43.19 -12.17 1.76
CA ALA A 424 42.85 -10.92 1.11
C ALA A 424 42.82 -9.68 2.02
N PHE A 425 42.45 -9.83 3.30
CA PHE A 425 42.39 -8.70 4.23
C PHE A 425 43.76 -8.03 4.48
N GLN A 426 44.85 -8.73 4.16
CA GLN A 426 46.21 -8.23 4.31
C GLN A 426 46.65 -7.31 3.16
N LEU A 427 45.92 -7.29 2.04
CA LEU A 427 46.15 -6.32 0.96
C LEU A 427 45.74 -4.92 1.41
N THR A 428 46.55 -3.94 1.07
CA THR A 428 46.18 -2.52 1.13
C THR A 428 45.98 -2.01 -0.28
N LEU A 429 44.81 -1.40 -0.54
CA LEU A 429 44.46 -0.87 -1.86
C LEU A 429 44.43 0.65 -1.80
N TYR A 430 44.91 1.30 -2.85
CA TYR A 430 44.86 2.75 -3.01
C TYR A 430 44.23 3.10 -4.36
N VAL A 431 43.26 4.00 -4.35
CA VAL A 431 42.68 4.54 -5.59
C VAL A 431 43.68 5.51 -6.23
N THR A 432 43.86 5.45 -7.55
CA THR A 432 44.84 6.28 -8.27
C THR A 432 44.30 7.62 -8.73
N LYS A 433 43.02 7.89 -8.49
CA LYS A 433 42.36 9.11 -8.96
C LYS A 433 43.09 10.34 -8.41
N THR A 434 43.65 11.13 -9.32
CA THR A 434 44.45 12.30 -8.97
C THR A 434 43.56 13.44 -8.47
N ASN A 435 44.16 14.47 -7.88
CA ASN A 435 43.43 15.66 -7.40
C ASN A 435 42.64 16.38 -8.52
N ASN A 436 42.98 16.13 -9.79
CA ASN A 436 42.28 16.68 -10.95
C ASN A 436 41.11 15.79 -11.42
N SER A 437 40.82 14.69 -10.69
CA SER A 437 39.83 13.66 -11.01
C SER A 437 40.18 12.72 -12.17
N ASP A 438 41.39 12.78 -12.71
CA ASP A 438 41.87 11.89 -13.76
C ASP A 438 42.52 10.63 -13.17
N TRP A 439 42.31 9.48 -13.82
CA TRP A 439 42.98 8.21 -13.49
C TRP A 439 44.46 8.25 -13.93
N LEU A 440 45.33 7.57 -13.17
CA LEU A 440 46.71 7.35 -13.59
C LEU A 440 46.75 6.59 -14.91
N GLN A 441 47.47 7.08 -15.90
CA GLN A 441 47.56 6.46 -17.22
C GLN A 441 48.77 5.52 -17.32
N TRP A 442 48.67 4.45 -18.10
CA TRP A 442 49.79 3.58 -18.46
C TRP A 442 50.93 4.34 -19.16
N SER A 443 50.58 5.42 -19.87
CA SER A 443 51.54 6.30 -20.54
C SER A 443 52.22 7.32 -19.61
N ASP A 444 51.74 7.46 -18.37
CA ASP A 444 52.37 8.34 -17.39
C ASP A 444 53.74 7.82 -17.01
N ARG A 445 54.71 8.73 -16.88
CA ARG A 445 56.08 8.37 -16.54
C ARG A 445 56.17 7.53 -15.26
N ASP A 446 55.42 7.92 -14.23
CA ASP A 446 55.38 7.21 -12.95
C ASP A 446 54.78 5.79 -13.09
N ALA A 447 53.84 5.58 -14.01
CA ALA A 447 53.27 4.26 -14.30
C ALA A 447 54.24 3.38 -15.08
N ILE A 448 54.96 3.94 -16.05
CA ILE A 448 56.01 3.23 -16.81
C ILE A 448 57.11 2.77 -15.86
N GLU A 449 57.62 3.65 -15.01
CA GLU A 449 58.64 3.30 -14.01
C GLU A 449 58.11 2.23 -13.02
N LEU A 450 56.82 2.28 -12.67
CA LEU A 450 56.16 1.24 -11.86
C LEU A 450 56.13 -0.13 -12.54
N THR A 451 55.89 -0.20 -13.86
CA THR A 451 55.96 -1.48 -14.62
C THR A 451 57.35 -2.08 -14.67
N CYS A 452 58.39 -1.24 -14.55
CA CYS A 452 59.79 -1.67 -14.48
C CYS A 452 60.19 -2.15 -13.07
N GLY A 453 59.26 -2.20 -12.11
CA GLY A 453 59.51 -2.59 -10.73
C GLY A 453 60.07 -1.47 -9.85
N GLU A 454 60.17 -0.24 -10.37
CA GLU A 454 60.56 0.93 -9.57
C GLU A 454 59.33 1.48 -8.81
N ILE A 455 59.57 2.26 -7.74
CA ILE A 455 58.49 2.96 -7.02
C ILE A 455 58.79 4.46 -7.04
N PRO A 456 58.30 5.17 -8.09
CA PRO A 456 58.53 6.60 -8.26
C PRO A 456 57.95 7.45 -7.14
N ARG A 457 58.41 8.70 -7.06
CA ARG A 457 57.92 9.65 -6.05
C ARG A 457 56.42 9.91 -6.18
N GLY A 458 55.87 9.99 -7.40
CA GLY A 458 54.44 10.19 -7.60
C GLY A 458 53.60 9.02 -7.09
N ILE A 459 54.02 7.77 -7.37
CA ILE A 459 53.37 6.58 -6.81
C ILE A 459 53.39 6.58 -5.28
N LYS A 460 54.52 6.92 -4.66
CA LYS A 460 54.59 7.03 -3.18
C LYS A 460 53.65 8.09 -2.61
N GLN A 461 53.42 9.19 -3.34
CA GLN A 461 52.47 10.23 -2.92
C GLN A 461 51.01 9.76 -3.07
N LEU A 462 50.70 8.98 -4.10
CA LEU A 462 49.38 8.36 -4.27
C LEU A 462 49.07 7.35 -3.17
N MET A 463 50.06 6.64 -2.63
CA MET A 463 49.91 5.71 -1.51
C MET A 463 49.76 6.41 -0.15
N SER A 464 48.86 7.39 -0.08
CA SER A 464 48.53 8.14 1.13
C SER A 464 47.32 7.57 1.86
N ASP A 465 47.13 7.95 3.14
CA ASP A 465 45.94 7.55 3.91
C ASP A 465 44.62 8.04 3.29
N VAL A 466 44.65 9.12 2.50
CA VAL A 466 43.46 9.67 1.82
C VAL A 466 43.02 8.79 0.65
N ALA A 467 43.98 8.25 -0.11
CA ALA A 467 43.70 7.38 -1.25
C ALA A 467 43.45 5.92 -0.84
N LYS A 468 43.77 5.56 0.41
CA LYS A 468 43.60 4.23 0.94
C LYS A 468 42.12 3.84 0.96
N MET A 469 41.80 2.73 0.33
CA MET A 469 40.42 2.23 0.25
C MET A 469 40.06 1.47 1.54
N ASP A 470 38.99 1.92 2.20
CA ASP A 470 38.42 1.22 3.36
C ASP A 470 37.73 -0.08 2.93
N SER A 471 37.90 -1.16 3.70
CA SER A 471 37.47 -2.50 3.29
C SER A 471 35.96 -2.68 3.26
N GLU A 472 35.20 -1.89 4.02
CA GLU A 472 33.74 -1.94 4.09
C GLU A 472 33.08 -1.03 3.05
N SER A 473 33.86 -0.15 2.41
CA SER A 473 33.36 0.74 1.36
C SER A 473 32.87 -0.04 0.14
N ILE A 474 31.77 0.44 -0.44
CA ILE A 474 31.20 -0.12 -1.67
C ILE A 474 31.94 0.46 -2.89
N LEU A 475 32.26 -0.37 -3.88
CA LEU A 475 33.08 0.04 -5.04
C LEU A 475 32.48 1.20 -5.85
N SER A 476 31.16 1.28 -5.94
CA SER A 476 30.48 2.40 -6.62
C SER A 476 30.74 3.79 -6.03
N ALA A 477 31.26 3.88 -4.79
CA ALA A 477 31.69 5.14 -4.19
C ALA A 477 32.95 5.73 -4.86
N PHE A 478 33.71 4.90 -5.57
CA PHE A 478 34.94 5.31 -6.26
C PHE A 478 34.71 5.69 -7.73
N HIS A 479 33.47 5.51 -8.24
CA HIS A 479 33.06 5.91 -9.58
C HIS A 479 33.94 5.31 -10.70
N PHE A 480 34.23 4.01 -10.65
CA PHE A 480 34.82 3.27 -11.78
C PHE A 480 33.89 3.35 -13.01
N VAL A 481 34.46 3.41 -14.21
CA VAL A 481 33.67 3.56 -15.44
C VAL A 481 33.01 2.23 -15.82
N ASP A 482 31.72 2.28 -16.14
CA ASP A 482 30.87 1.16 -16.51
C ASP A 482 30.90 0.99 -18.04
N ASP A 483 31.91 0.31 -18.59
CA ASP A 483 31.95 0.03 -20.02
C ASP A 483 32.32 -1.43 -20.33
N GLU A 484 31.48 -2.05 -21.18
CA GLU A 484 31.71 -3.35 -21.83
C GLU A 484 32.84 -3.29 -22.89
N VAL A 485 33.84 -2.42 -22.71
CA VAL A 485 34.93 -2.08 -23.65
C VAL A 485 36.26 -2.28 -22.92
N PRO A 486 37.36 -2.68 -23.61
CA PRO A 486 38.55 -3.23 -22.95
C PRO A 486 39.13 -2.22 -21.96
N ILE A 487 39.77 -2.75 -20.92
CA ILE A 487 40.60 -2.00 -19.96
C ILE A 487 41.33 -0.91 -20.73
N GLY A 488 40.92 0.35 -20.54
CA GLY A 488 41.54 1.49 -21.21
C GLY A 488 43.00 1.65 -20.77
N ASP A 489 43.61 2.77 -21.18
CA ASP A 489 44.96 3.12 -20.72
C ASP A 489 45.02 3.50 -19.22
N ASP A 490 43.95 3.27 -18.46
CA ASP A 490 43.78 3.66 -17.06
C ASP A 490 44.26 2.57 -16.08
N ILE A 491 45.06 2.99 -15.10
CA ILE A 491 45.33 2.26 -13.87
C ILE A 491 44.42 2.82 -12.79
N HIS A 492 43.56 1.98 -12.20
CA HIS A 492 42.54 2.41 -11.26
C HIS A 492 42.96 2.24 -9.80
N VAL A 493 43.69 1.15 -9.49
CA VAL A 493 44.02 0.76 -8.13
C VAL A 493 45.48 0.30 -8.01
N LEU A 494 46.19 0.81 -7.01
CA LEU A 494 47.48 0.29 -6.58
C LEU A 494 47.28 -0.76 -5.49
N VAL A 495 47.90 -1.93 -5.68
CA VAL A 495 47.86 -3.06 -4.75
C VAL A 495 49.17 -3.13 -3.98
N ASP A 496 49.12 -2.79 -2.70
CA ASP A 496 50.27 -2.88 -1.81
C ASP A 496 50.26 -4.20 -1.02
N LEU A 497 51.32 -4.98 -1.22
CA LEU A 497 51.50 -6.29 -0.58
C LEU A 497 51.89 -6.12 0.90
N PRO A 498 51.53 -7.08 1.78
CA PRO A 498 51.98 -7.04 3.16
C PRO A 498 53.50 -7.24 3.27
N ALA A 499 54.11 -6.73 4.34
CA ALA A 499 55.57 -6.68 4.49
C ALA A 499 56.27 -8.05 4.32
N HIS A 500 55.70 -9.13 4.86
CA HIS A 500 56.27 -10.48 4.75
C HIS A 500 56.22 -11.04 3.31
N ALA A 501 55.28 -10.58 2.48
CA ALA A 501 55.24 -10.94 1.06
C ALA A 501 56.27 -10.14 0.25
N LYS A 502 56.52 -8.87 0.61
CA LYS A 502 57.54 -8.02 -0.04
C LYS A 502 58.97 -8.53 0.17
N SER A 503 59.26 -9.06 1.35
CA SER A 503 60.59 -9.61 1.69
C SER A 503 60.90 -10.93 0.98
N GLY A 504 59.90 -11.61 0.43
CA GLY A 504 60.06 -12.83 -0.36
C GLY A 504 60.33 -12.60 -1.87
N VAL A 505 60.25 -11.35 -2.35
CA VAL A 505 60.46 -11.00 -3.77
C VAL A 505 61.94 -10.68 -4.09
N HIS A 506 62.85 -10.77 -3.12
CA HIS A 506 64.27 -10.75 -3.41
C HIS A 506 64.74 -12.14 -3.89
N TYR A 507 64.98 -12.21 -5.21
CA TYR A 507 65.58 -13.28 -6.04
C TYR A 507 64.64 -14.37 -6.60
N ASP A 508 64.33 -14.29 -7.90
CA ASP A 508 65.11 -15.09 -8.85
C ASP A 508 65.25 -14.41 -10.22
N SER A 509 66.45 -13.91 -10.47
CA SER A 509 67.01 -13.79 -11.81
C SER A 509 67.36 -15.22 -12.25
N MET A 510 66.42 -15.94 -12.87
CA MET A 510 66.77 -17.11 -13.68
C MET A 510 65.88 -17.20 -14.93
N TYR A 511 66.54 -16.93 -16.06
CA TYR A 511 66.20 -17.11 -17.48
C TYR A 511 65.38 -16.03 -18.18
#